data_AF-B4QQB4-F1
#
_entry.id   AF-B4QQB4-F1
#
_cell.length_a   1.000
_cell.length_b   1.000
_cell.length_c   1.000
_cell.angle_alpha   90.00
_cell.angle_beta   90.00
_cell.angle_gamma   90.00
#
_symmetry.space_group_name_H-M   'P 1'
#
loop_
_entity.id
_entity.type
_entity.pdbx_description
1 polymer ?
#
loop_
_entity_poly.entity_id
_entity_poly.type
_entity_poly.pdbx_seq_one_letter_code
_entity_poly.pdbx_strand_id
1 'polypeptide(L)'
;MGSNAKYRLILTPLNLIDDTRIEVSRYAYNQSSFRPQNQRGVRYTQGTIVVFRIYQPLDTYNALRLSIYQGSRDLQLSLGEAYIFPDQIKGSRGILQLPIFASLQNLAIGEITLPYLVVQPMPKVEAGNLRASFHHYWPDNWPTLDVGYRGLGASYFQSSTSLTENTIESYLAVLKAKGDMVQLDVQLTKDYVPVVWHGFGFYTSDRDRSVRDRFDLRFVLIRELTYSELKASRVFILKRWTVQEYTNLNVKDVSQKHRIFPKLSEVFEALPKTLGLLVEIKWPQIMASGVPESTQSLNKNIYVDRILQTTIHHGCGRPLIFASFDADICTMIRLKQHVFPVILMSIGKSQIWDEYMDLRAQSFQQAINFVQSAEILGTALHVENFQNKHQLVNLALDLQQALFLWGNDLQDEHLLEQFRALDVTGLIYDQMDRFGPSAWKRSEFFRAPQLMELFGAQCVTSGNSTTIPGIKPAKPTIWPKLR
;
A
#
# COMPACT_ATOMS: atom_id res chain seq x y z
N MET A 1 -24.94 15.81 -21.36
CA MET A 1 -26.16 15.07 -20.94
C MET A 1 -25.72 13.66 -20.53
N GLY A 2 -25.56 13.40 -19.23
CA GLY A 2 -25.17 12.07 -18.75
C GLY A 2 -26.37 11.12 -18.88
N SER A 3 -26.20 10.05 -19.65
CA SER A 3 -27.21 8.98 -19.73
C SER A 3 -27.44 8.41 -18.33
N ASN A 4 -28.67 8.55 -17.81
CA ASN A 4 -29.13 7.93 -16.55
C ASN A 4 -29.29 6.40 -16.67
N ALA A 5 -28.66 5.78 -17.67
CA ALA A 5 -28.77 4.36 -17.94
C ALA A 5 -28.27 3.54 -16.74
N LYS A 6 -29.15 2.67 -16.25
CA LYS A 6 -28.85 1.71 -15.20
C LYS A 6 -28.59 0.36 -15.86
N TYR A 7 -27.35 -0.06 -15.81
CA TYR A 7 -26.94 -1.35 -16.33
C TYR A 7 -26.91 -2.37 -15.20
N ARG A 8 -26.99 -3.66 -15.57
CA ARG A 8 -26.65 -4.77 -14.69
C ARG A 8 -25.62 -5.66 -15.37
N LEU A 9 -24.61 -6.03 -14.59
CA LEU A 9 -23.47 -6.82 -15.03
C LEU A 9 -23.54 -8.20 -14.37
N ILE A 10 -23.41 -9.25 -15.17
CA ILE A 10 -23.35 -10.65 -14.71
C ILE A 10 -22.09 -11.28 -15.28
N LEU A 11 -21.15 -11.66 -14.41
CA LEU A 11 -19.99 -12.47 -14.81
C LEU A 11 -20.30 -13.94 -14.57
N THR A 12 -20.04 -14.80 -15.56
CA THR A 12 -20.33 -16.24 -15.50
C THR A 12 -19.14 -17.01 -16.07
N PRO A 13 -18.66 -18.09 -15.42
CA PRO A 13 -17.72 -19.01 -16.05
C PRO A 13 -18.41 -19.78 -17.18
N LEU A 14 -17.69 -20.05 -18.27
CA LEU A 14 -18.20 -20.80 -19.42
C LEU A 14 -17.82 -22.28 -19.39
N ASN A 15 -16.94 -22.69 -18.48
CA ASN A 15 -16.56 -24.09 -18.32
C ASN A 15 -17.65 -24.91 -17.63
N LEU A 16 -17.67 -26.21 -17.90
CA LEU A 16 -18.65 -27.17 -17.38
C LEU A 16 -18.39 -27.60 -15.93
N ILE A 17 -17.20 -27.30 -15.40
CA ILE A 17 -16.79 -27.68 -14.04
C ILE A 17 -17.08 -26.50 -13.10
N ASP A 18 -17.82 -26.74 -12.02
CA ASP A 18 -18.17 -25.74 -11.00
C ASP A 18 -17.04 -25.58 -9.96
N ASP A 19 -15.86 -25.14 -10.41
CA ASP A 19 -14.68 -24.89 -9.56
C ASP A 19 -14.36 -23.40 -9.38
N THR A 20 -15.18 -22.53 -9.97
CA THR A 20 -14.95 -21.08 -10.04
C THR A 20 -15.91 -20.33 -9.15
N ARG A 21 -15.39 -19.74 -8.07
CA ARG A 21 -16.17 -18.86 -7.20
C ARG A 21 -16.02 -17.42 -7.66
N ILE A 22 -17.14 -16.78 -7.97
CA ILE A 22 -17.21 -15.35 -8.33
C ILE A 22 -17.88 -14.57 -7.20
N GLU A 23 -17.17 -13.57 -6.71
CA GLU A 23 -17.69 -12.56 -5.82
C GLU A 23 -17.68 -11.20 -6.48
N VAL A 24 -18.54 -10.31 -6.01
CA VAL A 24 -18.64 -8.95 -6.52
C VAL A 24 -18.77 -7.95 -5.39
N SER A 25 -18.02 -6.86 -5.51
CA SER A 25 -18.18 -5.65 -4.71
C SER A 25 -18.63 -4.49 -5.60
N ARG A 26 -19.57 -3.70 -5.11
CA ARG A 26 -19.96 -2.42 -5.70
C ARG A 26 -19.72 -1.35 -4.66
N TYR A 27 -18.89 -0.37 -5.00
CA TYR A 27 -18.47 0.61 -4.01
C TYR A 27 -19.63 1.53 -3.64
N ALA A 28 -19.87 1.58 -2.34
CA ALA A 28 -20.84 2.42 -1.67
C ALA A 28 -20.47 2.45 -0.19
N TYR A 29 -20.69 3.61 0.44
CA TYR A 29 -20.40 3.79 1.85
C TYR A 29 -21.11 2.72 2.69
N ASN A 30 -20.34 2.03 3.54
CA ASN A 30 -20.79 0.91 4.37
C ASN A 30 -21.39 -0.31 3.61
N GLN A 31 -21.18 -0.43 2.29
CA GLN A 31 -21.77 -1.49 1.45
C GLN A 31 -20.80 -2.07 0.42
N SER A 32 -19.49 -1.87 0.62
CA SER A 32 -18.43 -2.24 -0.33
C SER A 32 -17.83 -3.62 -0.08
N SER A 33 -18.35 -4.41 0.85
CA SER A 33 -17.85 -5.79 1.07
C SER A 33 -18.11 -6.69 -0.14
N PHE A 34 -17.21 -7.64 -0.41
CA PHE A 34 -17.47 -8.67 -1.40
C PHE A 34 -18.62 -9.57 -0.96
N ARG A 35 -19.42 -10.01 -1.93
CA ARG A 35 -20.51 -10.96 -1.73
C ARG A 35 -20.62 -11.88 -2.95
N PRO A 36 -21.16 -13.09 -2.79
CA PRO A 36 -21.52 -13.92 -3.94
C PRO A 36 -22.39 -13.13 -4.93
N GLN A 37 -22.09 -13.26 -6.21
CA GLN A 37 -22.86 -12.58 -7.25
C GLN A 37 -24.29 -13.12 -7.28
N ASN A 38 -25.27 -12.22 -7.18
CA ASN A 38 -26.69 -12.57 -7.32
C ASN A 38 -27.00 -12.97 -8.78
N GLN A 39 -27.95 -13.88 -8.98
CA GLN A 39 -28.51 -14.24 -10.30
C GLN A 39 -28.93 -13.03 -11.16
N ARG A 40 -29.39 -11.94 -10.55
CA ARG A 40 -29.74 -10.69 -11.28
C ARG A 40 -28.53 -9.80 -11.61
N GLY A 41 -27.32 -10.19 -11.22
CA GLY A 41 -26.10 -9.39 -11.38
C GLY A 41 -26.00 -8.17 -10.48
N VAL A 42 -24.95 -7.39 -10.69
CA VAL A 42 -24.64 -6.16 -9.97
C VAL A 42 -25.08 -4.94 -10.76
N ARG A 43 -25.64 -3.94 -10.08
CA ARG A 43 -26.02 -2.67 -10.72
C ARG A 43 -24.79 -1.84 -11.02
N TYR A 44 -24.75 -1.27 -12.21
CA TYR A 44 -23.73 -0.32 -12.64
C TYR A 44 -24.38 0.96 -13.15
N THR A 45 -23.83 2.09 -12.70
CA THR A 45 -24.11 3.43 -13.20
C THR A 45 -22.78 4.15 -13.36
N GLN A 46 -22.72 5.13 -14.26
CA GLN A 46 -21.51 5.91 -14.50
C GLN A 46 -20.88 6.41 -13.18
N GLY A 47 -19.57 6.26 -13.05
CA GLY A 47 -18.80 6.63 -11.85
C GLY A 47 -18.83 5.60 -10.71
N THR A 48 -19.61 4.52 -10.81
CA THR A 48 -19.58 3.43 -9.82
C THR A 48 -18.38 2.52 -10.06
N ILE A 49 -17.64 2.19 -9.00
CA ILE A 49 -16.61 1.14 -9.05
C ILE A 49 -17.27 -0.20 -8.75
N VAL A 50 -17.09 -1.16 -9.65
CA VAL A 50 -17.52 -2.56 -9.50
C VAL A 50 -16.29 -3.43 -9.67
N VAL A 51 -16.02 -4.28 -8.69
CA VAL A 51 -14.90 -5.23 -8.71
C VAL A 51 -15.48 -6.63 -8.66
N PHE A 52 -15.14 -7.43 -9.66
CA PHE A 52 -15.35 -8.88 -9.62
C PHE A 52 -14.08 -9.54 -9.08
N ARG A 53 -14.23 -10.47 -8.15
CA ARG A 53 -13.15 -11.29 -7.63
C ARG A 53 -13.44 -12.75 -7.99
N ILE A 54 -12.47 -13.39 -8.60
CA ILE A 54 -12.59 -14.74 -9.13
C ILE A 54 -11.58 -15.60 -8.40
N TYR A 55 -12.06 -16.67 -7.78
CA TYR A 55 -11.23 -17.70 -7.16
C TYR A 55 -11.32 -18.96 -8.00
N GLN A 56 -10.17 -19.50 -8.38
CA GLN A 56 -10.05 -20.74 -9.13
C GLN A 56 -8.76 -21.47 -8.72
N PRO A 57 -8.70 -22.81 -8.89
CA PRO A 57 -7.46 -23.58 -8.77
C PRO A 57 -6.36 -23.07 -9.72
N LEU A 58 -5.10 -23.34 -9.39
CA LEU A 58 -3.94 -22.82 -10.14
C LEU A 58 -3.82 -23.37 -11.57
N ASP A 59 -4.36 -24.56 -11.79
CA ASP A 59 -4.38 -25.32 -13.04
C ASP A 59 -5.68 -25.13 -13.84
N THR A 60 -6.61 -24.30 -13.34
CA THR A 60 -7.87 -24.01 -14.03
C THR A 60 -7.75 -22.77 -14.91
N TYR A 61 -8.21 -22.91 -16.15
CA TYR A 61 -8.27 -21.83 -17.15
C TYR A 61 -9.72 -21.65 -17.62
N ASN A 62 -10.43 -20.69 -17.02
CA ASN A 62 -11.83 -20.41 -17.35
C ASN A 62 -11.98 -19.26 -18.33
N ALA A 63 -12.68 -19.53 -19.44
CA ALA A 63 -13.30 -18.44 -20.17
C ALA A 63 -14.48 -17.89 -19.35
N LEU A 64 -14.63 -16.57 -19.34
CA LEU A 64 -15.69 -15.88 -18.61
C LEU A 64 -16.53 -15.07 -19.59
N ARG A 65 -17.84 -15.02 -19.32
CA ARG A 65 -18.78 -14.17 -20.05
C ARG A 65 -19.28 -13.09 -19.12
N LEU A 66 -19.15 -11.83 -19.55
CA LEU A 66 -19.75 -10.67 -18.93
C LEU A 66 -21.00 -10.27 -19.72
N SER A 67 -22.18 -10.64 -19.21
CA SER A 67 -23.46 -10.27 -19.80
C SER A 67 -23.92 -8.91 -19.25
N ILE A 68 -24.37 -8.04 -20.16
CA ILE A 68 -24.77 -6.65 -19.88
C ILE A 68 -26.27 -6.51 -20.17
N TYR A 69 -27.02 -6.10 -19.14
CA TYR A 69 -28.46 -5.88 -19.22
C TYR A 69 -28.81 -4.42 -18.97
N GLN A 70 -29.85 -3.93 -19.65
CA GLN A 70 -30.52 -2.67 -19.34
C GLN A 70 -31.86 -2.98 -18.67
N GLY A 71 -32.19 -2.30 -17.57
CA GLY A 71 -33.53 -2.44 -17.01
C GLY A 71 -33.75 -2.06 -15.56
N SER A 72 -35.03 -1.94 -15.22
CA SER A 72 -35.56 -1.69 -13.86
C SER A 72 -35.72 -3.02 -13.09
N ARG A 73 -36.46 -3.04 -11.96
CA ARG A 73 -36.60 -4.25 -11.12
C ARG A 73 -37.30 -5.41 -11.83
N ASP A 74 -38.11 -5.14 -12.87
CA ASP A 74 -39.13 -6.07 -13.38
C ASP A 74 -38.90 -6.51 -14.84
N LEU A 75 -38.05 -5.83 -15.61
CA LEU A 75 -37.69 -6.21 -16.99
C LEU A 75 -36.17 -6.10 -17.18
N GLN A 76 -35.51 -7.19 -17.58
CA GLN A 76 -34.08 -7.18 -17.97
C GLN A 76 -33.96 -7.36 -19.48
N LEU A 77 -33.65 -6.29 -20.19
CA LEU A 77 -33.34 -6.33 -21.61
C LEU A 77 -31.85 -6.65 -21.78
N SER A 78 -31.52 -7.74 -22.46
CA SER A 78 -30.14 -8.07 -22.79
C SER A 78 -29.61 -7.07 -23.82
N LEU A 79 -28.53 -6.36 -23.50
CA LEU A 79 -27.87 -5.44 -24.44
C LEU A 79 -26.81 -6.16 -25.25
N GLY A 80 -26.00 -6.98 -24.58
CA GLY A 80 -24.90 -7.68 -25.22
C GLY A 80 -23.99 -8.36 -24.21
N GLU A 81 -22.96 -9.00 -24.74
CA GLU A 81 -22.05 -9.85 -23.98
C GLU A 81 -20.61 -9.60 -24.41
N ALA A 82 -19.70 -9.60 -23.45
CA ALA A 82 -18.26 -9.62 -23.69
C ALA A 82 -17.66 -10.93 -23.16
N TYR A 83 -16.65 -11.44 -23.87
CA TYR A 83 -16.00 -12.71 -23.58
C TYR A 83 -14.55 -12.47 -23.17
N ILE A 84 -14.14 -13.05 -22.05
CA ILE A 84 -12.79 -12.98 -21.50
C ILE A 84 -12.19 -14.37 -21.61
N PHE A 85 -11.18 -14.53 -22.47
CA PHE A 85 -10.49 -15.81 -22.64
C PHE A 85 -9.22 -15.87 -21.78
N PRO A 86 -8.83 -17.06 -21.27
CA PRO A 86 -7.68 -17.21 -20.38
C PRO A 86 -6.36 -16.68 -20.95
N ASP A 87 -6.13 -16.85 -22.25
CA ASP A 87 -4.91 -16.44 -22.95
C ASP A 87 -4.75 -14.91 -23.06
N GLN A 88 -5.83 -14.15 -22.87
CA GLN A 88 -5.81 -12.70 -22.83
C GLN A 88 -5.29 -12.15 -21.49
N ILE A 89 -5.39 -12.94 -20.41
CA ILE A 89 -4.90 -12.57 -19.08
C ILE A 89 -3.41 -12.93 -19.00
N LYS A 90 -2.55 -11.92 -19.10
CA LYS A 90 -1.09 -12.09 -19.14
C LYS A 90 -0.43 -11.39 -17.96
N GLY A 91 0.56 -12.07 -17.37
CA GLY A 91 1.31 -11.54 -16.24
C GLY A 91 0.44 -11.31 -15.00
N SER A 92 0.88 -10.39 -14.13
CA SER A 92 0.19 -10.11 -12.87
C SER A 92 -0.88 -9.02 -12.97
N ARG A 93 -0.91 -8.23 -14.05
CA ARG A 93 -1.88 -7.15 -14.27
C ARG A 93 -1.94 -6.78 -15.74
N GLY A 94 -3.05 -6.19 -16.16
CA GLY A 94 -3.19 -5.64 -17.51
C GLY A 94 -4.54 -4.96 -17.71
N ILE A 95 -4.84 -4.61 -18.96
CA ILE A 95 -6.11 -4.03 -19.38
C ILE A 95 -6.58 -4.82 -20.58
N LEU A 96 -7.81 -5.32 -20.52
CA LEU A 96 -8.49 -5.96 -21.64
C LEU A 96 -9.35 -4.91 -22.36
N GLN A 97 -9.31 -4.92 -23.69
CA GLN A 97 -10.25 -4.20 -24.55
C GLN A 97 -11.06 -5.26 -25.28
N LEU A 98 -12.35 -5.35 -24.98
CA LEU A 98 -13.20 -6.45 -25.43
C LEU A 98 -14.40 -5.90 -26.19
N PRO A 99 -14.68 -6.40 -27.40
CA PRO A 99 -15.93 -6.06 -28.09
C PRO A 99 -17.13 -6.60 -27.31
N ILE A 100 -18.20 -5.81 -27.30
CA ILE A 100 -19.51 -6.21 -26.81
C ILE A 100 -20.31 -6.68 -28.02
N PHE A 101 -20.73 -7.95 -28.01
CA PHE A 101 -21.56 -8.52 -29.07
C PHE A 101 -23.05 -8.45 -28.70
N ALA A 102 -23.91 -8.15 -29.67
CA ALA A 102 -25.36 -8.21 -29.46
C ALA A 102 -25.81 -9.66 -29.17
N SER A 103 -26.76 -9.85 -28.25
CA SER A 103 -27.15 -11.20 -27.81
C SER A 103 -27.76 -12.11 -28.88
N LEU A 104 -28.25 -11.54 -29.99
CA LEU A 104 -28.91 -12.29 -31.07
C LEU A 104 -28.16 -12.18 -32.42
N GLN A 105 -27.05 -11.44 -32.47
CA GLN A 105 -26.30 -11.18 -33.69
C GLN A 105 -24.81 -11.16 -33.34
N ASN A 106 -23.96 -11.83 -34.12
CA ASN A 106 -22.49 -11.76 -33.99
C ASN A 106 -21.94 -10.39 -34.47
N LEU A 107 -22.64 -9.31 -34.16
CA LEU A 107 -22.30 -7.94 -34.47
C LEU A 107 -21.75 -7.28 -33.21
N ALA A 108 -20.54 -6.72 -33.31
CA ALA A 108 -19.98 -5.89 -32.25
C ALA A 108 -20.75 -4.55 -32.20
N ILE A 109 -21.32 -4.23 -31.05
CA ILE A 109 -22.16 -3.04 -30.81
C ILE A 109 -21.47 -2.02 -29.89
N GLY A 110 -20.27 -2.34 -29.40
CA GLY A 110 -19.49 -1.48 -28.53
C GLY A 110 -18.21 -2.16 -28.06
N GLU A 111 -17.50 -1.50 -27.15
CA GLU A 111 -16.28 -2.01 -26.53
C GLU A 111 -16.33 -1.76 -25.02
N ILE A 112 -15.75 -2.67 -24.23
CA ILE A 112 -15.53 -2.51 -22.80
C ILE A 112 -14.04 -2.64 -22.46
N THR A 113 -13.56 -1.73 -21.61
CA THR A 113 -12.21 -1.74 -21.07
C THR A 113 -12.22 -2.30 -19.65
N LEU A 114 -11.49 -3.38 -19.39
CA LEU A 114 -11.43 -4.07 -18.09
C LEU A 114 -9.99 -4.19 -17.59
N PRO A 115 -9.58 -3.39 -16.60
CA PRO A 115 -8.35 -3.64 -15.85
C PRO A 115 -8.46 -4.95 -15.06
N TYR A 116 -7.37 -5.72 -14.99
CA TYR A 116 -7.30 -6.94 -14.20
C TYR A 116 -6.02 -7.02 -13.36
N LEU A 117 -6.11 -7.80 -12.28
CA LEU A 117 -5.04 -8.16 -11.37
C LEU A 117 -5.08 -9.68 -11.16
N VAL A 118 -3.94 -10.34 -11.32
CA VAL A 118 -3.77 -11.77 -11.03
C VAL A 118 -2.91 -11.91 -9.77
N VAL A 119 -3.50 -12.46 -8.72
CA VAL A 119 -2.82 -12.71 -7.44
C VAL A 119 -2.56 -14.21 -7.31
N GLN A 120 -1.29 -14.59 -7.22
CA GLN A 120 -0.89 -15.96 -6.94
C GLN A 120 -0.63 -16.14 -5.44
N PRO A 121 -0.81 -17.34 -4.87
CA PRO A 121 -0.40 -17.63 -3.51
C PRO A 121 1.10 -17.32 -3.28
N MET A 122 1.44 -16.93 -2.06
CA MET A 122 2.85 -16.75 -1.68
C MET A 122 3.61 -18.09 -1.78
N PRO A 123 4.85 -18.13 -2.29
CA PRO A 123 5.65 -19.35 -2.26
C PRO A 123 5.85 -19.84 -0.83
N LYS A 124 5.74 -21.15 -0.62
CA LYS A 124 5.89 -21.82 0.68
C LYS A 124 4.86 -21.38 1.74
N VAL A 125 3.62 -21.12 1.33
CA VAL A 125 2.53 -20.71 2.23
C VAL A 125 2.31 -21.69 3.38
N GLU A 126 2.66 -22.97 3.19
CA GLU A 126 2.57 -24.04 4.19
C GLU A 126 3.49 -23.86 5.40
N ALA A 127 4.49 -22.97 5.31
CA ALA A 127 5.35 -22.63 6.45
C ALA A 127 4.58 -21.81 7.51
N GLY A 128 3.60 -21.00 7.09
CA GLY A 128 2.70 -20.30 7.99
C GLY A 128 1.58 -21.20 8.51
N ASN A 129 0.87 -20.76 9.54
CA ASN A 129 -0.33 -21.48 10.01
C ASN A 129 -1.49 -20.50 10.21
N LEU A 130 -2.72 -20.96 9.96
CA LEU A 130 -3.93 -20.13 10.05
C LEU A 130 -4.53 -20.09 11.48
N ARG A 131 -3.74 -20.36 12.53
CA ARG A 131 -4.28 -20.49 13.91
C ARG A 131 -4.69 -19.15 14.53
N ALA A 132 -4.09 -18.05 14.07
CA ALA A 132 -4.39 -16.71 14.53
C ALA A 132 -4.33 -15.76 13.33
N SER A 133 -5.05 -14.64 13.38
CA SER A 133 -4.92 -13.56 12.40
C SER A 133 -4.71 -12.24 13.12
N PHE A 134 -3.82 -11.45 12.55
CA PHE A 134 -3.37 -10.16 13.08
C PHE A 134 -3.72 -9.04 12.09
N HIS A 135 -4.64 -9.26 11.15
CA HIS A 135 -4.97 -8.24 10.14
C HIS A 135 -5.60 -6.97 10.72
N HIS A 136 -6.24 -7.10 11.87
CA HIS A 136 -6.99 -6.03 12.54
C HIS A 136 -6.62 -5.92 14.04
N TYR A 137 -5.35 -6.16 14.42
CA TYR A 137 -4.97 -6.09 15.84
C TYR A 137 -4.92 -4.68 16.42
N TRP A 138 -5.21 -3.63 15.63
CA TRP A 138 -5.16 -2.23 16.06
C TRP A 138 -6.43 -1.89 16.84
N PRO A 139 -6.39 -1.82 18.18
CA PRO A 139 -7.58 -1.57 18.98
C PRO A 139 -7.92 -0.08 18.99
N ASP A 140 -9.21 0.24 19.02
CA ASP A 140 -9.72 1.61 18.99
C ASP A 140 -9.33 2.44 20.23
N ASN A 141 -8.93 1.78 21.33
CA ASN A 141 -8.53 2.44 22.58
C ASN A 141 -7.04 2.78 22.67
N TRP A 142 -6.27 2.55 21.59
CA TRP A 142 -4.88 3.00 21.53
C TRP A 142 -4.84 4.52 21.29
N PRO A 143 -3.83 5.21 21.85
CA PRO A 143 -3.66 6.63 21.56
C PRO A 143 -3.35 6.83 20.08
N THR A 144 -3.63 8.03 19.57
CA THR A 144 -3.10 8.50 18.29
C THR A 144 -1.59 8.36 18.28
N LEU A 145 -1.06 7.63 17.29
CA LEU A 145 0.36 7.34 17.20
C LEU A 145 1.14 8.43 16.47
N ASP A 146 2.31 8.76 17.00
CA ASP A 146 3.25 9.67 16.34
C ASP A 146 4.19 8.88 15.41
N VAL A 147 4.07 9.10 14.11
CA VAL A 147 4.81 8.36 13.06
C VAL A 147 5.77 9.32 12.35
N GLY A 148 7.08 9.03 12.42
CA GLY A 148 8.08 9.82 11.71
C GLY A 148 8.05 9.55 10.21
N TYR A 149 7.88 10.59 9.39
CA TYR A 149 7.86 10.47 7.93
C TYR A 149 9.28 10.27 7.39
N ARG A 150 9.56 9.10 6.79
CA ARG A 150 10.91 8.71 6.32
C ARG A 150 12.02 8.84 7.38
N GLY A 151 11.65 8.70 8.66
CA GLY A 151 12.46 9.11 9.80
C GLY A 151 12.05 10.49 10.32
N LEU A 152 12.99 11.42 10.47
CA LEU A 152 12.69 12.80 10.91
C LEU A 152 12.29 13.77 9.77
N GLY A 153 12.16 13.27 8.54
CA GLY A 153 11.50 13.99 7.46
C GLY A 153 12.18 13.93 6.09
N ALA A 154 11.54 14.55 5.10
CA ALA A 154 11.93 14.49 3.68
C ALA A 154 13.13 15.39 3.31
N SER A 155 14.31 15.07 3.83
CA SER A 155 15.57 15.82 3.68
C SER A 155 16.00 16.15 2.23
N TYR A 156 15.53 15.40 1.22
CA TYR A 156 15.85 15.69 -0.17
C TYR A 156 15.01 16.82 -0.77
N PHE A 157 13.87 17.15 -0.18
CA PHE A 157 12.96 18.17 -0.69
C PHE A 157 12.80 19.36 0.28
N GLN A 158 13.07 19.16 1.57
CA GLN A 158 13.06 20.19 2.59
C GLN A 158 14.45 20.35 3.21
N SER A 159 14.88 21.59 3.45
CA SER A 159 16.18 21.91 4.07
C SER A 159 16.15 21.94 5.60
N SER A 160 15.01 21.62 6.21
CA SER A 160 14.76 21.77 7.64
C SER A 160 15.28 20.61 8.50
N THR A 161 15.65 19.47 7.89
CA THR A 161 16.14 18.29 8.61
C THR A 161 17.63 18.04 8.32
N SER A 162 18.39 17.78 9.38
CA SER A 162 19.84 17.52 9.29
C SER A 162 20.17 16.07 8.94
N LEU A 163 19.25 15.15 9.23
CA LEU A 163 19.43 13.72 8.98
C LEU A 163 18.92 13.34 7.60
N THR A 164 19.62 12.42 6.95
CA THR A 164 19.23 11.93 5.63
C THR A 164 18.00 11.03 5.75
N GLU A 165 16.96 11.32 4.98
CA GLU A 165 15.72 10.53 4.95
C GLU A 165 15.99 9.07 4.60
N ASN A 166 15.11 8.18 5.05
CA ASN A 166 15.19 6.74 4.77
C ASN A 166 16.49 6.04 5.24
N THR A 167 17.21 6.63 6.22
CA THR A 167 18.40 6.02 6.85
C THR A 167 18.11 5.49 8.25
N ILE A 168 18.89 4.49 8.70
CA ILE A 168 18.78 3.93 10.05
C ILE A 168 19.01 5.00 11.12
N GLU A 169 19.93 5.95 10.89
CA GLU A 169 20.14 7.07 11.81
C GLU A 169 18.88 7.93 11.96
N SER A 170 18.24 8.30 10.85
CA SER A 170 17.01 9.10 10.87
C SER A 170 15.87 8.37 11.61
N TYR A 171 15.76 7.05 11.44
CA TYR A 171 14.79 6.25 12.19
C TYR A 171 15.08 6.18 13.70
N LEU A 172 16.34 6.02 14.09
CA LEU A 172 16.73 6.04 15.50
C LEU A 172 16.51 7.42 16.15
N ALA A 173 16.54 8.48 15.36
CA ALA A 173 16.25 9.82 15.85
C ALA A 173 14.75 10.02 16.17
N VAL A 174 13.84 9.36 15.44
CA VAL A 174 12.40 9.33 15.79
C VAL A 174 12.18 8.71 17.17
N LEU A 175 12.89 7.62 17.47
CA LEU A 175 12.85 7.01 18.80
C LEU A 175 13.33 7.99 19.89
N LYS A 176 14.42 8.74 19.64
CA LYS A 176 14.90 9.78 20.56
C LYS A 176 13.89 10.91 20.74
N ALA A 177 13.14 11.24 19.69
CA ALA A 177 12.04 12.20 19.71
C ALA A 177 10.73 11.63 20.31
N LYS A 178 10.78 10.40 20.85
CA LYS A 178 9.66 9.67 21.48
C LYS A 178 8.50 9.32 20.54
N GLY A 179 8.77 9.24 19.23
CA GLY A 179 7.82 8.72 18.25
C GLY A 179 7.50 7.24 18.48
N ASP A 180 6.33 6.83 18.03
CA ASP A 180 5.84 5.44 18.14
C ASP A 180 6.30 4.58 16.98
N MET A 181 6.30 5.17 15.77
CA MET A 181 6.61 4.45 14.55
C MET A 181 7.42 5.29 13.58
N VAL A 182 7.98 4.64 12.55
CA VAL A 182 8.56 5.30 11.38
C VAL A 182 7.92 4.78 10.11
N GLN A 183 7.61 5.68 9.17
CA GLN A 183 7.29 5.33 7.79
C GLN A 183 8.60 5.21 7.00
N LEU A 184 8.68 4.20 6.13
CA LEU A 184 9.82 3.97 5.24
C LEU A 184 9.35 3.54 3.86
N ASP A 185 10.10 3.93 2.82
CA ASP A 185 9.80 3.63 1.43
C ASP A 185 10.58 2.41 0.93
N VAL A 186 9.90 1.32 0.60
CA VAL A 186 10.51 0.07 0.14
C VAL A 186 10.23 -0.17 -1.33
N GLN A 187 11.30 -0.52 -2.06
CA GLN A 187 11.21 -1.00 -3.43
C GLN A 187 12.27 -2.07 -3.74
N LEU A 188 12.19 -2.69 -4.91
CA LEU A 188 13.13 -3.73 -5.34
C LEU A 188 14.10 -3.28 -6.41
N THR A 189 15.34 -3.74 -6.26
CA THR A 189 16.37 -3.73 -7.31
C THR A 189 16.07 -4.77 -8.41
N LYS A 190 16.85 -4.75 -9.50
CA LYS A 190 16.77 -5.70 -10.62
C LYS A 190 16.87 -7.16 -10.19
N ASP A 191 17.70 -7.44 -9.21
CA ASP A 191 17.94 -8.76 -8.61
C ASP A 191 17.01 -9.05 -7.41
N TYR A 192 15.91 -8.29 -7.28
CA TYR A 192 14.87 -8.47 -6.27
C TYR A 192 15.33 -8.32 -4.82
N VAL A 193 16.32 -7.46 -4.56
CA VAL A 193 16.73 -7.10 -3.20
C VAL A 193 15.86 -5.94 -2.72
N PRO A 194 15.13 -6.09 -1.59
CA PRO A 194 14.36 -4.99 -1.01
C PRO A 194 15.28 -3.92 -0.41
N VAL A 195 15.17 -2.71 -0.94
CA VAL A 195 15.94 -1.54 -0.53
C VAL A 195 15.01 -0.43 -0.07
N VAL A 196 15.53 0.41 0.82
CA VAL A 196 14.79 1.54 1.39
C VAL A 196 15.21 2.83 0.71
N TRP A 197 14.29 3.45 -0.05
CA TRP A 197 14.52 4.66 -0.84
C TRP A 197 13.19 5.20 -1.42
N HIS A 198 12.97 6.51 -1.37
CA HIS A 198 11.72 7.13 -1.82
C HIS A 198 11.54 7.19 -3.35
N GLY A 199 12.52 7.73 -4.09
CA GLY A 199 12.35 7.98 -5.53
C GLY A 199 12.42 6.68 -6.36
N PHE A 200 11.76 6.59 -7.51
CA PHE A 200 11.90 5.39 -8.37
C PHE A 200 13.28 5.26 -9.05
N GLY A 201 14.12 6.27 -8.90
CA GLY A 201 15.46 6.37 -9.46
C GLY A 201 16.26 7.49 -8.80
N PHE A 202 17.42 7.77 -9.38
CA PHE A 202 18.31 8.87 -8.98
C PHE A 202 19.19 9.27 -10.16
N TYR A 203 19.85 10.43 -10.05
CA TYR A 203 20.83 10.86 -11.04
C TYR A 203 22.21 10.30 -10.71
N THR A 204 22.92 9.79 -11.71
CA THR A 204 24.29 9.27 -11.59
C THR A 204 25.18 9.84 -12.70
N SER A 205 26.48 9.72 -12.51
CA SER A 205 27.50 9.93 -13.54
C SER A 205 28.52 8.80 -13.49
N ASP A 206 29.37 8.72 -14.51
CA ASP A 206 30.47 7.75 -14.52
C ASP A 206 31.49 8.07 -13.43
N ARG A 207 32.22 7.05 -12.98
CA ARG A 207 33.08 7.11 -11.79
C ARG A 207 34.11 8.24 -11.85
N ASP A 208 34.70 8.47 -13.01
CA ASP A 208 35.80 9.42 -13.22
C ASP A 208 35.36 10.70 -13.94
N ARG A 209 34.07 10.85 -14.23
CA ARG A 209 33.54 12.03 -14.92
C ARG A 209 33.36 13.20 -13.95
N SER A 210 33.97 14.34 -14.26
CA SER A 210 33.69 15.59 -13.54
C SER A 210 32.24 16.02 -13.82
N VAL A 211 31.52 16.44 -12.78
CA VAL A 211 30.12 16.89 -12.87
C VAL A 211 30.11 18.39 -12.64
N ARG A 212 29.79 19.18 -13.66
CA ARG A 212 29.69 20.64 -13.56
C ARG A 212 28.25 21.09 -13.33
N ASP A 213 27.32 20.45 -14.04
CA ASP A 213 25.90 20.76 -13.95
C ASP A 213 25.03 19.50 -14.22
N ARG A 214 23.71 19.72 -14.33
CA ARG A 214 22.73 18.63 -14.52
C ARG A 214 22.86 17.90 -15.86
N PHE A 215 23.46 18.49 -16.89
CA PHE A 215 23.62 17.89 -18.21
C PHE A 215 24.72 16.82 -18.24
N ASP A 216 25.58 16.78 -17.21
CA ASP A 216 26.55 15.70 -17.00
C ASP A 216 25.95 14.44 -16.36
N LEU A 217 24.67 14.50 -15.97
CA LEU A 217 24.00 13.45 -15.23
C LEU A 217 23.04 12.66 -16.12
N ARG A 218 22.91 11.37 -15.80
CA ARG A 218 21.86 10.51 -16.36
C ARG A 218 20.98 9.98 -15.23
N PHE A 219 19.67 9.89 -15.49
CA PHE A 219 18.72 9.29 -14.56
C PHE A 219 18.71 7.77 -14.74
N VAL A 220 18.75 7.03 -13.63
CA VAL A 220 18.68 5.57 -13.60
C VAL A 220 17.58 5.12 -12.66
N LEU A 221 16.91 4.03 -13.00
CA LEU A 221 15.85 3.45 -12.19
C LEU A 221 16.39 2.38 -11.24
N ILE A 222 15.86 2.33 -10.02
CA ILE A 222 16.26 1.32 -9.03
C ILE A 222 16.02 -0.10 -9.58
N ARG A 223 14.90 -0.31 -10.28
CA ARG A 223 14.55 -1.59 -10.90
C ARG A 223 15.49 -2.06 -12.02
N GLU A 224 16.40 -1.21 -12.49
CA GLU A 224 17.34 -1.51 -13.58
C GLU A 224 18.75 -1.85 -13.08
N LEU A 225 19.02 -1.62 -11.80
CA LEU A 225 20.31 -1.89 -11.16
C LEU A 225 20.19 -3.09 -10.23
N THR A 226 21.17 -3.99 -10.25
CA THR A 226 21.37 -4.95 -9.16
C THR A 226 21.75 -4.21 -7.88
N TYR A 227 21.59 -4.83 -6.71
CA TYR A 227 21.98 -4.20 -5.46
C TYR A 227 23.47 -3.82 -5.43
N SER A 228 24.34 -4.66 -6.02
CA SER A 228 25.76 -4.37 -6.13
C SER A 228 26.05 -3.13 -6.99
N GLU A 229 25.40 -3.02 -8.15
CA GLU A 229 25.52 -1.84 -9.03
C GLU A 229 24.97 -0.58 -8.35
N LEU A 230 23.84 -0.69 -7.64
CA LEU A 230 23.26 0.39 -6.86
C LEU A 230 24.24 0.91 -5.81
N LYS A 231 24.88 0.02 -5.04
CA LYS A 231 25.85 0.40 -3.99
C LYS A 231 27.18 0.93 -4.53
N ALA A 232 27.51 0.65 -5.79
CA ALA A 232 28.69 1.19 -6.46
C ALA A 232 28.42 2.53 -7.16
N SER A 233 27.16 2.94 -7.30
CA SER A 233 26.77 4.12 -8.09
C SER A 233 27.08 5.43 -7.36
N ARG A 234 27.48 6.44 -8.15
CA ARG A 234 27.47 7.84 -7.70
C ARG A 234 26.03 8.32 -7.60
N VAL A 235 25.72 9.15 -6.60
CA VAL A 235 24.34 9.54 -6.32
C VAL A 235 24.25 11.05 -6.27
N PHE A 236 23.40 11.58 -7.14
CA PHE A 236 23.10 13.00 -7.23
C PHE A 236 21.60 13.22 -7.10
N ILE A 237 21.25 14.26 -6.37
CA ILE A 237 19.88 14.73 -6.21
C ILE A 237 19.79 16.15 -6.75
N LEU A 238 18.79 16.40 -7.59
CA LEU A 238 18.49 17.73 -8.09
C LEU A 238 17.54 18.43 -7.11
N LYS A 239 18.04 19.45 -6.41
CA LYS A 239 17.25 20.32 -5.53
C LYS A 239 17.03 21.65 -6.22
N ARG A 240 15.82 21.86 -6.78
CA ARG A 240 15.43 23.05 -7.57
C ARG A 240 16.43 23.36 -8.71
N TRP A 241 17.45 24.17 -8.42
CA TRP A 241 18.47 24.64 -9.35
C TRP A 241 19.89 24.15 -9.02
N THR A 242 20.04 23.31 -7.99
CA THR A 242 21.34 22.85 -7.49
C THR A 242 21.48 21.34 -7.64
N VAL A 243 22.67 20.90 -8.02
CA VAL A 243 23.08 19.50 -8.02
C VAL A 243 23.78 19.24 -6.69
N GLN A 244 23.28 18.29 -5.92
CA GLN A 244 23.93 17.88 -4.68
C GLN A 244 24.38 16.42 -4.77
N GLU A 245 25.66 16.16 -4.50
CA GLU A 245 26.24 14.82 -4.51
C GLU A 245 26.12 14.17 -3.11
N TYR A 246 25.59 12.95 -3.08
CA TYR A 246 25.43 12.10 -1.91
C TYR A 246 26.24 10.79 -2.01
N THR A 247 27.15 10.69 -2.98
CA THR A 247 28.00 9.51 -3.22
C THR A 247 28.76 9.05 -1.97
N ASN A 248 29.15 9.98 -1.08
CA ASN A 248 29.81 9.67 0.18
C ASN A 248 28.95 8.81 1.12
N LEU A 249 27.62 8.91 1.06
CA LEU A 249 26.72 8.07 1.85
C LEU A 249 26.47 6.69 1.21
N ASN A 250 26.89 6.49 -0.04
CA ASN A 250 26.67 5.23 -0.75
C ASN A 250 27.93 4.37 -0.83
N VAL A 251 29.02 4.93 -1.37
CA VAL A 251 30.21 4.19 -1.82
C VAL A 251 31.35 4.21 -0.78
N LYS A 252 31.44 5.26 0.04
CA LYS A 252 32.52 5.38 1.04
C LYS A 252 32.21 4.55 2.29
N ASP A 253 33.27 4.23 3.04
CA ASP A 253 33.20 3.52 4.32
C ASP A 253 32.66 4.44 5.42
N VAL A 254 31.37 4.79 5.30
CA VAL A 254 30.60 5.45 6.35
C VAL A 254 29.91 4.39 7.20
N SER A 255 29.63 4.72 8.46
CA SER A 255 28.82 3.85 9.33
C SER A 255 27.55 3.40 8.60
N GLN A 256 27.21 2.11 8.71
CA GLN A 256 26.01 1.53 8.12
C GLN A 256 24.74 2.34 8.45
N LYS A 257 24.72 2.99 9.62
CA LYS A 257 23.59 3.82 10.06
C LYS A 257 23.34 5.05 9.17
N HIS A 258 24.38 5.58 8.53
CA HIS A 258 24.33 6.76 7.66
C HIS A 258 24.16 6.41 6.19
N ARG A 259 24.21 5.12 5.82
CA ARG A 259 24.20 4.71 4.42
C ARG A 259 22.82 4.90 3.79
N ILE A 260 22.83 5.39 2.56
CA ILE A 260 21.65 5.36 1.70
C ILE A 260 21.50 3.99 1.02
N PHE A 261 20.27 3.69 0.58
CA PHE A 261 19.87 2.37 0.08
C PHE A 261 20.15 1.21 1.05
N PRO A 262 19.84 1.32 2.36
CA PRO A 262 19.95 0.16 3.23
C PRO A 262 18.98 -0.91 2.73
N LYS A 263 19.34 -2.18 2.90
CA LYS A 263 18.40 -3.27 2.69
C LYS A 263 17.31 -3.20 3.75
N LEU A 264 16.11 -3.66 3.40
CA LEU A 264 15.02 -3.75 4.35
C LEU A 264 15.38 -4.64 5.56
N SER A 265 16.12 -5.74 5.34
CA SER A 265 16.62 -6.62 6.41
C SER A 265 17.53 -5.89 7.40
N GLU A 266 18.43 -5.04 6.90
CA GLU A 266 19.37 -4.25 7.71
C GLU A 266 18.60 -3.25 8.59
N VAL A 267 17.53 -2.65 8.08
CA VAL A 267 16.65 -1.78 8.87
C VAL A 267 15.95 -2.57 9.98
N PHE A 268 15.41 -3.75 9.68
CA PHE A 268 14.76 -4.60 10.69
C PHE A 268 15.73 -5.07 11.78
N GLU A 269 16.99 -5.34 11.43
CA GLU A 269 18.00 -5.80 12.39
C GLU A 269 18.53 -4.65 13.27
N ALA A 270 18.68 -3.45 12.70
CA ALA A 270 19.25 -2.31 13.40
C ALA A 270 18.28 -1.60 14.35
N LEU A 271 16.97 -1.66 14.09
CA LEU A 271 15.97 -0.94 14.88
C LEU A 271 15.40 -1.80 16.02
N PRO A 272 15.20 -1.23 17.22
CA PRO A 272 14.63 -1.97 18.35
C PRO A 272 13.21 -2.45 18.03
N LYS A 273 12.81 -3.59 18.60
CA LYS A 273 11.47 -4.17 18.40
C LYS A 273 10.34 -3.32 19.03
N THR A 274 10.69 -2.37 19.90
CA THR A 274 9.76 -1.41 20.50
C THR A 274 9.44 -0.21 19.59
N LEU A 275 10.14 -0.05 18.46
CA LEU A 275 9.82 0.94 17.44
C LEU A 275 8.97 0.30 16.35
N GLY A 276 7.75 0.79 16.18
CA GLY A 276 6.85 0.29 15.13
C GLY A 276 7.26 0.78 13.74
N LEU A 277 6.91 0.02 12.71
CA LEU A 277 7.28 0.31 11.33
C LEU A 277 6.05 0.35 10.42
N LEU A 278 5.92 1.42 9.64
CA LEU A 278 4.96 1.54 8.55
C LEU A 278 5.75 1.38 7.23
N VAL A 279 5.67 0.18 6.66
CA VAL A 279 6.43 -0.23 5.49
C VAL A 279 5.64 0.12 4.23
N GLU A 280 5.96 1.25 3.60
CA GLU A 280 5.36 1.65 2.33
C GLU A 280 6.00 0.88 1.17
N ILE A 281 5.23 0.03 0.49
CA ILE A 281 5.66 -0.64 -0.73
C ILE A 281 5.38 0.27 -1.93
N LYS A 282 6.44 0.77 -2.56
CA LYS A 282 6.35 1.70 -3.68
C LYS A 282 6.03 0.97 -4.98
N TRP A 283 4.99 1.41 -5.66
CA TRP A 283 4.67 0.98 -7.02
C TRP A 283 4.24 2.20 -7.83
N PRO A 284 4.83 2.45 -9.03
CA PRO A 284 4.49 3.64 -9.81
C PRO A 284 3.02 3.73 -10.16
N GLN A 285 2.41 4.87 -9.88
CA GLN A 285 1.06 5.20 -10.27
C GLN A 285 1.02 5.87 -11.65
N ILE A 286 -0.17 5.86 -12.24
CA ILE A 286 -0.48 6.63 -13.45
C ILE A 286 -1.38 7.78 -13.01
N MET A 287 -1.07 9.00 -13.41
CA MET A 287 -1.90 10.18 -13.15
C MET A 287 -3.14 10.17 -14.05
N ALA A 288 -4.19 10.90 -13.69
CA ALA A 288 -5.40 11.06 -14.50
C ALA A 288 -5.11 11.70 -15.86
N SER A 289 -4.01 12.45 -15.97
CA SER A 289 -3.44 12.96 -17.23
C SER A 289 -2.85 11.88 -18.14
N GLY A 290 -2.72 10.64 -17.66
CA GLY A 290 -2.10 9.52 -18.37
C GLY A 290 -0.58 9.41 -18.18
N VAL A 291 0.04 10.36 -17.47
CA VAL A 291 1.48 10.37 -17.23
C VAL A 291 1.84 9.39 -16.09
N PRO A 292 2.73 8.41 -16.30
CA PRO A 292 3.19 7.53 -15.22
C PRO A 292 4.26 8.23 -14.35
N GLU A 293 4.26 7.94 -13.04
CA GLU A 293 5.33 8.38 -12.13
C GLU A 293 6.70 7.78 -12.52
N SER A 294 6.68 6.54 -13.00
CA SER A 294 7.84 5.81 -13.47
C SER A 294 7.41 4.58 -14.26
N THR A 295 8.35 3.96 -14.97
CA THR A 295 8.13 2.68 -15.63
C THR A 295 8.38 1.54 -14.64
N GLN A 296 7.62 0.45 -14.76
CA GLN A 296 7.78 -0.73 -13.93
C GLN A 296 7.69 -2.01 -14.77
N SER A 297 8.74 -2.81 -14.74
CA SER A 297 8.86 -4.05 -15.52
C SER A 297 8.90 -5.31 -14.65
N LEU A 298 9.03 -5.19 -13.33
CA LEU A 298 9.05 -6.33 -12.42
C LEU A 298 7.66 -6.95 -12.30
N ASN A 299 7.61 -8.27 -12.09
CA ASN A 299 6.35 -8.98 -11.87
C ASN A 299 5.78 -8.64 -10.48
N LYS A 300 4.52 -8.18 -10.40
CA LYS A 300 3.92 -7.69 -9.15
C LYS A 300 3.81 -8.80 -8.08
N ASN A 301 3.63 -10.07 -8.47
CA ASN A 301 3.60 -11.20 -7.51
C ASN A 301 4.98 -11.39 -6.86
N ILE A 302 6.02 -11.56 -7.67
CA ILE A 302 7.40 -11.73 -7.18
C ILE A 302 7.81 -10.52 -6.34
N TYR A 303 7.40 -9.32 -6.76
CA TYR A 303 7.69 -8.08 -6.06
C TYR A 303 7.15 -8.08 -4.62
N VAL A 304 5.86 -8.36 -4.47
CA VAL A 304 5.22 -8.44 -3.15
C VAL A 304 5.77 -9.61 -2.34
N ASP A 305 5.95 -10.79 -2.96
CA ASP A 305 6.44 -11.99 -2.27
C ASP A 305 7.81 -11.76 -1.62
N ARG A 306 8.74 -11.10 -2.33
CA ARG A 306 10.09 -10.82 -1.81
C ARG A 306 10.10 -9.89 -0.61
N ILE A 307 9.25 -8.86 -0.63
CA ILE A 307 9.13 -7.92 0.49
C ILE A 307 8.46 -8.59 1.69
N LEU A 308 7.40 -9.40 1.44
CA LEU A 308 6.73 -10.17 2.48
C LEU A 308 7.65 -11.18 3.14
N GLN A 309 8.40 -11.97 2.35
CA GLN A 309 9.36 -12.95 2.86
C GLN A 309 10.43 -12.29 3.74
N THR A 310 10.99 -11.16 3.28
CA THR A 310 11.99 -10.40 4.06
C THR A 310 11.40 -9.87 5.37
N THR A 311 10.18 -9.34 5.32
CA THR A 311 9.47 -8.82 6.50
C THR A 311 9.09 -9.92 7.49
N ILE A 312 8.62 -11.06 7.01
CA ILE A 312 8.32 -12.22 7.87
C ILE A 312 9.58 -12.70 8.59
N HIS A 313 10.70 -12.78 7.85
CA HIS A 313 11.94 -13.35 8.38
C HIS A 313 12.65 -12.43 9.38
N HIS A 314 12.78 -11.13 9.07
CA HIS A 314 13.54 -10.19 9.90
C HIS A 314 12.64 -9.24 10.72
N GLY A 315 11.45 -8.94 10.20
CA GLY A 315 10.57 -7.88 10.71
C GLY A 315 9.61 -8.31 11.81
N CYS A 316 9.18 -9.57 11.90
CA CYS A 316 8.19 -10.03 12.89
C CYS A 316 8.62 -9.74 14.35
N GLY A 317 7.67 -9.71 15.30
CA GLY A 317 7.99 -9.46 16.72
C GLY A 317 8.01 -7.97 17.09
N ARG A 318 7.51 -7.10 16.20
CA ARG A 318 7.35 -5.66 16.43
C ARG A 318 6.02 -5.19 15.83
N PRO A 319 5.50 -4.02 16.21
CA PRO A 319 4.37 -3.41 15.51
C PRO A 319 4.76 -3.10 14.08
N LEU A 320 3.99 -3.62 13.12
CA LEU A 320 4.26 -3.44 11.70
C LEU A 320 2.97 -3.32 10.91
N ILE A 321 2.90 -2.31 10.05
CA ILE A 321 1.81 -2.09 9.09
C ILE A 321 2.43 -1.99 7.70
N PHE A 322 1.85 -2.68 6.72
CA PHE A 322 2.16 -2.43 5.31
C PHE A 322 1.31 -1.30 4.77
N ALA A 323 1.88 -0.47 3.91
CA ALA A 323 1.17 0.59 3.23
C ALA A 323 1.53 0.62 1.74
N SER A 324 0.65 1.16 0.90
CA SER A 324 0.99 1.48 -0.50
C SER A 324 0.00 2.50 -1.06
N PHE A 325 0.45 3.32 -2.00
CA PHE A 325 -0.45 4.12 -2.85
C PHE A 325 -1.14 3.28 -3.92
N ASP A 326 -0.66 2.06 -4.18
CA ASP A 326 -1.24 1.15 -5.17
C ASP A 326 -2.24 0.20 -4.50
N ALA A 327 -3.51 0.33 -4.88
CA ALA A 327 -4.59 -0.49 -4.32
C ALA A 327 -4.48 -1.98 -4.73
N ASP A 328 -3.82 -2.32 -5.84
CA ASP A 328 -3.55 -3.72 -6.16
C ASP A 328 -2.47 -4.31 -5.25
N ILE A 329 -1.40 -3.57 -4.95
CA ILE A 329 -0.38 -4.00 -3.98
C ILE A 329 -1.03 -4.26 -2.62
N CYS A 330 -1.89 -3.35 -2.15
CA CYS A 330 -2.64 -3.55 -0.91
C CYS A 330 -3.49 -4.84 -0.95
N THR A 331 -4.20 -5.08 -2.06
CA THR A 331 -4.99 -6.29 -2.28
C THR A 331 -4.11 -7.55 -2.26
N MET A 332 -2.95 -7.50 -2.92
CA MET A 332 -2.01 -8.63 -2.99
C MET A 332 -1.44 -8.97 -1.61
N ILE A 333 -1.00 -7.98 -0.84
CA ILE A 333 -0.52 -8.19 0.52
C ILE A 333 -1.61 -8.83 1.37
N ARG A 334 -2.84 -8.30 1.31
CA ARG A 334 -3.97 -8.81 2.09
C ARG A 334 -4.32 -10.26 1.76
N LEU A 335 -4.20 -10.67 0.50
CA LEU A 335 -4.50 -12.03 0.06
C LEU A 335 -3.34 -13.02 0.29
N LYS A 336 -2.10 -12.53 0.34
CA LYS A 336 -0.90 -13.38 0.46
C LYS A 336 -0.50 -13.70 1.89
N GLN A 337 -0.91 -12.91 2.89
CA GLN A 337 -0.50 -13.12 4.27
C GLN A 337 -1.63 -12.85 5.28
N HIS A 338 -1.33 -13.24 6.52
CA HIS A 338 -2.12 -13.35 7.75
C HIS A 338 -1.93 -12.43 8.97
N VAL A 339 -0.81 -11.72 8.95
CA VAL A 339 -0.01 -11.41 10.13
C VAL A 339 0.18 -9.91 10.30
N PHE A 340 0.32 -9.18 9.20
CA PHE A 340 0.59 -7.75 9.21
C PHE A 340 -0.62 -7.00 8.62
N PRO A 341 -1.18 -6.02 9.35
CA PRO A 341 -2.19 -5.12 8.82
C PRO A 341 -1.71 -4.38 7.58
N VAL A 342 -2.67 -3.95 6.77
CA VAL A 342 -2.43 -3.22 5.52
C VAL A 342 -3.26 -1.95 5.53
N ILE A 343 -2.69 -0.83 5.09
CA ILE A 343 -3.42 0.42 4.87
C ILE A 343 -3.21 0.93 3.44
N LEU A 344 -4.24 1.54 2.86
CA LEU A 344 -4.12 2.26 1.59
C LEU A 344 -3.61 3.68 1.86
N MET A 345 -2.48 4.07 1.27
CA MET A 345 -2.08 5.47 1.22
C MET A 345 -2.78 6.16 0.06
N SER A 346 -3.22 7.40 0.26
CA SER A 346 -3.87 8.17 -0.79
C SER A 346 -3.63 9.66 -0.58
N ILE A 347 -3.45 10.37 -1.69
CA ILE A 347 -3.46 11.83 -1.73
C ILE A 347 -4.90 12.36 -1.55
N GLY A 348 -5.91 11.54 -1.89
CA GLY A 348 -7.30 11.95 -1.96
C GLY A 348 -7.50 13.02 -3.02
N LYS A 349 -8.37 14.00 -2.72
CA LYS A 349 -8.51 15.18 -3.55
C LYS A 349 -7.45 16.19 -3.14
N SER A 350 -6.68 16.68 -4.09
CA SER A 350 -5.62 17.66 -3.85
C SER A 350 -5.67 18.79 -4.86
N GLN A 351 -5.25 19.98 -4.44
CA GLN A 351 -4.93 21.11 -5.31
C GLN A 351 -3.42 21.19 -5.61
N ILE A 352 -2.62 20.35 -4.95
CA ILE A 352 -1.14 20.35 -5.02
C ILE A 352 -0.65 19.39 -6.09
N TRP A 353 -1.30 18.24 -6.23
CA TRP A 353 -0.89 17.17 -7.15
C TRP A 353 -2.03 16.74 -8.08
N ASP A 354 -1.65 16.29 -9.28
CA ASP A 354 -2.57 15.62 -10.20
C ASP A 354 -3.19 14.38 -9.53
N GLU A 355 -4.47 14.15 -9.82
CA GLU A 355 -5.17 12.96 -9.31
C GLU A 355 -4.55 11.69 -9.90
N TYR A 356 -4.47 10.62 -9.11
CA TYR A 356 -4.15 9.30 -9.66
C TYR A 356 -5.29 8.77 -10.55
N MET A 357 -4.96 7.99 -11.58
CA MET A 357 -5.93 7.35 -12.47
C MET A 357 -6.73 6.24 -11.76
N ASP A 358 -6.19 5.66 -10.68
CA ASP A 358 -6.87 4.63 -9.91
C ASP A 358 -8.04 5.23 -9.10
N LEU A 359 -9.24 4.99 -9.60
CA LEU A 359 -10.49 5.49 -9.01
C LEU A 359 -10.66 5.07 -7.54
N ARG A 360 -10.04 3.96 -7.11
CA ARG A 360 -10.10 3.47 -5.72
C ARG A 360 -9.39 4.40 -4.74
N ALA A 361 -8.42 5.19 -5.22
CA ALA A 361 -7.59 6.06 -4.40
C ALA A 361 -7.82 7.56 -4.66
N GLN A 362 -8.64 7.96 -5.64
CA GLN A 362 -8.85 9.36 -6.04
C GLN A 362 -9.52 10.27 -4.99
N SER A 363 -10.22 9.70 -4.02
CA SER A 363 -10.88 10.50 -2.98
C SER A 363 -10.95 9.70 -1.69
N PHE A 364 -11.07 10.41 -0.57
CA PHE A 364 -11.23 9.77 0.73
C PHE A 364 -12.42 8.80 0.78
N GLN A 365 -13.56 9.17 0.19
CA GLN A 365 -14.73 8.30 0.11
C GLN A 365 -14.47 6.99 -0.67
N GLN A 366 -13.72 7.06 -1.76
CA GLN A 366 -13.37 5.85 -2.52
C GLN A 366 -12.31 5.02 -1.81
N ALA A 367 -11.37 5.67 -1.12
CA ALA A 367 -10.36 4.98 -0.32
C ALA A 367 -11.01 4.16 0.80
N ILE A 368 -11.96 4.70 1.57
CA ILE A 368 -12.65 3.94 2.63
C ILE A 368 -13.57 2.84 2.08
N ASN A 369 -14.14 3.03 0.88
CA ASN A 369 -14.89 1.99 0.18
C ASN A 369 -13.95 0.84 -0.27
N PHE A 370 -12.76 1.18 -0.77
CA PHE A 370 -11.73 0.21 -1.11
C PHE A 370 -11.27 -0.56 0.12
N VAL A 371 -11.02 0.12 1.25
CA VAL A 371 -10.62 -0.54 2.50
C VAL A 371 -11.63 -1.59 2.94
N GLN A 372 -12.92 -1.23 2.94
CA GLN A 372 -13.99 -2.18 3.24
C GLN A 372 -14.06 -3.32 2.22
N SER A 373 -13.84 -3.04 0.93
CA SER A 373 -13.84 -4.05 -0.12
C SER A 373 -12.64 -5.01 -0.03
N ALA A 374 -11.46 -4.49 0.26
CA ALA A 374 -10.24 -5.29 0.36
C ALA A 374 -10.13 -6.02 1.70
N GLU A 375 -10.92 -5.64 2.72
CA GLU A 375 -10.80 -6.12 4.10
C GLU A 375 -9.42 -5.84 4.70
N ILE A 376 -8.95 -4.61 4.52
CA ILE A 376 -7.68 -4.13 5.09
C ILE A 376 -7.95 -3.18 6.27
N LEU A 377 -6.92 -2.83 7.03
CA LEU A 377 -7.07 -2.13 8.32
C LEU A 377 -7.63 -0.71 8.16
N GLY A 378 -7.22 0.01 7.13
CA GLY A 378 -7.50 1.44 7.07
C GLY A 378 -6.82 2.19 5.94
N THR A 379 -6.72 3.50 6.12
CA THR A 379 -6.13 4.42 5.14
C THR A 379 -5.08 5.33 5.79
N ALA A 380 -4.14 5.82 4.98
CA ALA A 380 -3.35 7.01 5.28
C ALA A 380 -3.66 8.10 4.24
N LEU A 381 -4.38 9.16 4.62
CA LEU A 381 -4.78 10.24 3.71
C LEU A 381 -3.94 11.49 3.90
N HIS A 382 -3.73 12.23 2.80
CA HIS A 382 -3.09 13.54 2.90
C HIS A 382 -3.97 14.50 3.71
N VAL A 383 -3.36 15.23 4.64
CA VAL A 383 -4.04 16.13 5.60
C VAL A 383 -4.90 17.21 4.93
N GLU A 384 -4.55 17.64 3.70
CA GLU A 384 -5.32 18.61 2.90
C GLU A 384 -6.81 18.24 2.76
N ASN A 385 -7.15 16.94 2.79
CA ASN A 385 -8.54 16.48 2.71
C ASN A 385 -9.38 16.88 3.93
N PHE A 386 -8.75 17.28 5.05
CA PHE A 386 -9.42 17.50 6.34
C PHE A 386 -9.24 18.92 6.92
N GLN A 387 -8.27 19.72 6.46
CA GLN A 387 -7.95 21.05 7.02
C GLN A 387 -9.16 21.98 7.20
N ASN A 388 -10.14 21.94 6.28
CA ASN A 388 -11.37 22.75 6.36
C ASN A 388 -12.62 21.92 6.66
N LYS A 389 -12.47 20.61 6.89
CA LYS A 389 -13.56 19.62 6.99
C LYS A 389 -13.20 18.49 7.96
N HIS A 390 -12.68 18.85 9.14
CA HIS A 390 -12.22 17.92 10.16
C HIS A 390 -13.21 16.79 10.47
N GLN A 391 -14.52 17.10 10.49
CA GLN A 391 -15.59 16.12 10.73
C GLN A 391 -15.66 14.97 9.71
N LEU A 392 -15.01 15.09 8.55
CA LEU A 392 -14.93 13.99 7.58
C LEU A 392 -14.21 12.78 8.15
N VAL A 393 -13.31 12.93 9.12
CA VAL A 393 -12.64 11.78 9.78
C VAL A 393 -13.64 10.73 10.27
N ASN A 394 -14.83 11.16 10.71
CA ASN A 394 -15.90 10.28 11.17
C ASN A 394 -16.35 9.26 10.11
N LEU A 395 -16.22 9.55 8.81
CA LEU A 395 -16.58 8.58 7.77
C LEU A 395 -15.77 7.28 7.89
N ALA A 396 -14.49 7.36 8.25
CA ALA A 396 -13.66 6.18 8.49
C ALA A 396 -13.92 5.57 9.88
N LEU A 397 -14.05 6.41 10.91
CA LEU A 397 -14.24 5.97 12.30
C LEU A 397 -15.59 5.25 12.50
N ASP A 398 -16.65 5.69 11.82
CA ASP A 398 -17.96 5.03 11.82
C ASP A 398 -17.90 3.63 11.20
N LEU A 399 -16.95 3.40 10.28
CA LEU A 399 -16.68 2.10 9.68
C LEU A 399 -15.65 1.28 10.47
N GLN A 400 -15.16 1.78 11.62
CA GLN A 400 -14.10 1.16 12.42
C GLN A 400 -12.83 0.90 11.59
N GLN A 401 -12.50 1.82 10.70
CA GLN A 401 -11.28 1.78 9.90
C GLN A 401 -10.21 2.65 10.56
N ALA A 402 -8.97 2.17 10.57
CA ALA A 402 -7.86 3.02 10.98
C ALA A 402 -7.70 4.20 9.99
N LEU A 403 -7.47 5.39 10.53
CA LEU A 403 -7.20 6.59 9.74
C LEU A 403 -5.89 7.21 10.19
N PHE A 404 -4.87 7.07 9.35
CA PHE A 404 -3.63 7.82 9.47
C PHE A 404 -3.75 9.10 8.63
N LEU A 405 -3.18 10.20 9.10
CA LEU A 405 -3.02 11.42 8.32
C LEU A 405 -1.55 11.65 8.04
N TRP A 406 -1.21 12.03 6.82
CA TRP A 406 0.16 12.36 6.44
C TRP A 406 0.21 13.70 5.73
N GLY A 407 1.36 14.38 5.79
CA GLY A 407 1.57 15.59 5.03
C GLY A 407 2.57 16.53 5.70
N ASN A 408 3.23 17.33 4.88
CA ASN A 408 4.22 18.30 5.35
C ASN A 408 3.57 19.47 6.11
N ASP A 409 2.26 19.65 5.99
CA ASP A 409 1.50 20.68 6.71
C ASP A 409 1.27 20.32 8.19
N LEU A 410 1.57 19.08 8.61
CA LEU A 410 1.52 18.63 10.01
C LEU A 410 2.77 19.08 10.80
N GLN A 411 3.10 20.37 10.71
CA GLN A 411 4.25 21.00 11.39
C GLN A 411 3.83 22.05 12.42
N ASP A 412 2.68 21.84 13.05
CA ASP A 412 2.09 22.73 14.04
C ASP A 412 1.49 21.91 15.18
N GLU A 413 1.91 22.19 16.43
CA GLU A 413 1.47 21.43 17.61
C GLU A 413 -0.04 21.53 17.83
N HIS A 414 -0.64 22.70 17.58
CA HIS A 414 -2.09 22.88 17.73
C HIS A 414 -2.87 22.04 16.73
N LEU A 415 -2.43 21.99 15.47
CA LEU A 415 -3.03 21.14 14.44
C LEU A 415 -2.90 19.65 14.79
N LEU A 416 -1.73 19.22 15.28
CA LEU A 416 -1.53 17.84 15.73
C LEU A 416 -2.51 17.49 16.86
N GLU A 417 -2.65 18.34 17.88
CA GLU A 417 -3.59 18.14 18.99
C GLU A 417 -5.05 18.14 18.53
N GLN A 418 -5.43 18.98 17.56
CA GLN A 418 -6.78 18.95 16.98
C GLN A 418 -7.11 17.58 16.38
N PHE A 419 -6.19 16.97 15.64
CA PHE A 419 -6.41 15.64 15.07
C PHE A 419 -6.34 14.52 16.11
N ARG A 420 -5.48 14.64 17.14
CA ARG A 420 -5.50 13.71 18.30
C ARG A 420 -6.86 13.72 19.00
N ALA A 421 -7.45 14.90 19.19
CA ALA A 421 -8.78 15.05 19.80
C ALA A 421 -9.94 14.52 18.92
N LEU A 422 -9.67 14.21 17.65
CA LEU A 422 -10.61 13.58 16.72
C LEU A 422 -10.39 12.07 16.59
N ASP A 423 -9.56 11.48 17.47
CA ASP A 423 -9.27 10.04 17.53
C ASP A 423 -8.76 9.47 16.20
N VAL A 424 -7.99 10.25 15.43
CA VAL A 424 -7.26 9.68 14.28
C VAL A 424 -6.25 8.65 14.80
N THR A 425 -6.06 7.56 14.06
CA THR A 425 -5.22 6.44 14.51
C THR A 425 -3.74 6.80 14.57
N GLY A 426 -3.27 7.66 13.67
CA GLY A 426 -1.89 8.12 13.69
C GLY A 426 -1.62 9.32 12.79
N LEU A 427 -0.54 10.03 13.10
CA LEU A 427 -0.09 11.21 12.40
C LEU A 427 1.32 10.93 11.84
N ILE A 428 1.49 11.05 10.53
CA ILE A 428 2.75 10.82 9.80
C ILE A 428 3.32 12.18 9.39
N TYR A 429 4.39 12.62 10.05
CA TYR A 429 4.90 13.99 9.89
C TYR A 429 6.42 14.12 10.08
N ASP A 430 6.94 15.26 9.64
CA ASP A 430 8.36 15.64 9.71
C ASP A 430 8.69 16.38 11.03
N GLN A 431 9.98 16.54 11.34
CA GLN A 431 10.44 17.42 12.44
C GLN A 431 9.81 17.09 13.80
N MET A 432 9.64 15.79 14.08
CA MET A 432 9.06 15.29 15.33
C MET A 432 9.85 15.71 16.59
N ASP A 433 11.14 15.98 16.44
CA ASP A 433 12.00 16.55 17.48
C ASP A 433 11.58 17.97 17.88
N ARG A 434 10.86 18.70 17.02
CA ARG A 434 10.39 20.07 17.27
C ARG A 434 8.94 20.14 17.71
N PHE A 435 8.04 19.44 17.00
CA PHE A 435 6.59 19.53 17.20
C PHE A 435 5.98 18.29 17.83
N GLY A 436 6.77 17.23 17.95
CA GLY A 436 6.27 15.93 18.36
C GLY A 436 6.23 15.73 19.88
N PRO A 437 6.12 14.48 20.32
CA PRO A 437 5.71 14.14 21.68
C PRO A 437 6.81 14.29 22.74
N SER A 438 7.97 14.84 22.37
CA SER A 438 9.17 14.88 23.21
C SER A 438 8.93 15.54 24.58
N ALA A 439 8.11 16.59 24.63
CA ALA A 439 7.85 17.36 25.84
C ALA A 439 6.94 16.63 26.85
N TRP A 440 5.98 15.82 26.40
CA TRP A 440 4.92 15.28 27.26
C TRP A 440 4.93 13.76 27.39
N LYS A 441 5.45 13.02 26.41
CA LYS A 441 5.46 11.56 26.44
C LYS A 441 6.59 11.05 27.32
N ARG A 442 6.28 10.09 28.20
CA ARG A 442 7.25 9.59 29.21
C ARG A 442 8.02 8.36 28.75
N SER A 443 7.42 7.52 27.91
CA SER A 443 8.01 6.26 27.46
C SER A 443 7.51 5.85 26.08
N GLU A 444 8.25 4.97 25.43
CA GLU A 444 7.86 4.26 24.21
C GLU A 444 6.56 3.48 24.44
N PHE A 445 5.55 3.67 23.60
CA PHE A 445 4.24 3.02 23.75
C PHE A 445 4.34 1.50 23.65
N PHE A 446 5.03 0.99 22.63
CA PHE A 446 5.14 -0.45 22.37
C PHE A 446 6.12 -1.20 23.29
N ARG A 447 6.75 -0.52 24.24
CA ARG A 447 7.61 -1.17 25.25
C ARG A 447 6.80 -1.97 26.29
N ALA A 448 5.48 -1.78 26.36
CA ALA A 448 4.62 -2.51 27.28
C ALA A 448 4.77 -4.04 27.08
N PRO A 449 5.01 -4.83 28.14
CA PRO A 449 5.22 -6.27 28.03
C PRO A 449 4.10 -7.02 27.29
N GLN A 450 2.85 -6.62 27.49
CA GLN A 450 1.68 -7.22 26.84
C GLN A 450 1.70 -7.00 25.32
N LEU A 451 2.18 -5.84 24.85
CA LEU A 451 2.32 -5.55 23.43
C LEU A 451 3.48 -6.34 22.82
N MET A 452 4.59 -6.46 23.56
CA MET A 452 5.72 -7.28 23.12
C MET A 452 5.36 -8.77 23.00
N GLU A 453 4.54 -9.30 23.91
CA GLU A 453 3.99 -10.65 23.81
C GLU A 453 3.07 -10.81 22.59
N LEU A 454 2.16 -9.85 22.37
CA LEU A 454 1.27 -9.81 21.21
C LEU A 454 2.04 -9.86 19.90
N PHE A 455 3.08 -9.03 19.75
CA PHE A 455 3.88 -8.99 18.54
C PHE A 455 4.82 -10.19 18.42
N GLY A 456 5.31 -10.75 19.52
CA GLY A 456 6.05 -12.01 19.52
C GLY A 456 5.26 -13.17 18.88
N ALA A 457 3.95 -13.21 19.13
CA ALA A 457 3.05 -14.23 18.54
C ALA A 457 2.91 -14.12 17.00
N GLN A 458 3.22 -12.96 16.41
CA GLN A 458 3.25 -12.79 14.95
C GLN A 458 4.29 -13.69 14.30
N CYS A 459 5.48 -13.83 14.92
CA CYS A 459 6.57 -14.67 14.38
C CYS A 459 6.15 -16.14 14.29
N VAL A 460 5.44 -16.64 15.30
CA VAL A 460 4.94 -18.03 15.32
C VAL A 460 3.88 -18.23 14.24
N THR A 461 2.97 -17.26 14.09
CA THR A 461 1.86 -17.31 13.12
C THR A 461 2.38 -17.25 11.69
N SER A 462 3.42 -16.46 11.45
CA SER A 462 4.08 -16.33 10.14
C SER A 462 4.99 -17.51 9.77
N GLY A 463 5.14 -18.52 10.63
CA GLY A 463 6.00 -19.67 10.40
C GLY A 463 7.47 -19.45 10.74
N ASN A 464 7.82 -18.31 11.32
CA ASN A 464 9.17 -17.96 11.75
C ASN A 464 9.41 -18.46 13.19
N SER A 465 9.44 -19.78 13.38
CA SER A 465 9.53 -20.43 14.70
C SER A 465 10.93 -20.40 15.33
N THR A 466 11.94 -19.83 14.67
CA THR A 466 13.34 -19.86 15.12
C THR A 466 13.68 -18.81 16.19
N THR A 467 12.77 -17.88 16.50
CA THR A 467 13.13 -16.69 17.29
C THR A 467 12.79 -16.76 18.78
N ILE A 468 12.01 -17.73 19.30
CA ILE A 468 11.76 -17.80 20.76
C ILE A 468 11.53 -19.26 21.24
N PRO A 469 12.52 -19.90 21.91
CA PRO A 469 12.32 -21.21 22.54
C PRO A 469 11.26 -21.11 23.66
N GLY A 470 10.17 -21.87 23.56
CA GLY A 470 9.23 -22.10 24.66
C GLY A 470 7.93 -21.29 24.67
N ILE A 471 7.65 -20.44 23.69
CA ILE A 471 6.35 -19.75 23.60
C ILE A 471 5.29 -20.68 23.01
N LYS A 472 4.28 -21.01 23.82
CA LYS A 472 3.04 -21.62 23.34
C LYS A 472 2.32 -20.60 22.45
N PRO A 473 1.70 -21.01 21.32
CA PRO A 473 0.89 -20.09 20.53
C PRO A 473 -0.15 -19.44 21.44
N ALA A 474 -0.13 -18.10 21.51
CA ALA A 474 -1.07 -17.36 22.32
C ALA A 474 -2.50 -17.71 21.87
N LYS A 475 -3.40 -17.94 22.85
CA LYS A 475 -4.83 -17.89 22.54
C LYS A 475 -5.09 -16.50 21.98
N PRO A 476 -5.85 -16.35 20.87
CA PRO A 476 -6.14 -15.04 20.32
C PRO A 476 -6.77 -14.20 21.45
N THR A 477 -6.04 -13.19 21.92
CA THR A 477 -6.60 -12.17 22.79
C THR A 477 -7.48 -11.35 21.86
N ILE A 478 -8.74 -11.77 21.74
CA ILE A 478 -9.80 -10.93 21.21
C ILE A 478 -9.83 -9.74 22.16
N TRP A 479 -9.16 -8.65 21.81
CA TRP A 479 -9.38 -7.37 22.47
C TRP A 479 -10.85 -7.06 22.20
N PRO A 480 -11.72 -7.05 23.23
CA PRO A 480 -13.11 -6.73 23.01
C PRO A 480 -13.17 -5.33 22.40
N LYS A 481 -13.96 -5.18 21.34
CA LYS A 481 -14.39 -3.88 20.82
C LYS A 481 -15.13 -3.15 21.94
N LEU A 482 -14.41 -2.37 22.73
CA LEU A 482 -14.99 -1.51 23.75
C LEU A 482 -14.59 -0.09 23.37
N ARG A 483 -15.57 0.62 22.79
CA ARG A 483 -15.61 2.08 22.80
C ARG A 483 -15.85 2.56 24.22
#